data_AF-A0A535Q559-F1
#
_entry.id   AF-A0A535Q559-F1
#
_cell.length_a   1.000
_cell.length_b   1.000
_cell.length_c   1.000
_cell.angle_alpha   90.00
_cell.angle_beta   90.00
_cell.angle_gamma   90.00
#
_symmetry.space_group_name_H-M   'P 1'
#
loop_
_entity.id
_entity.type
_entity.pdbx_description
1 polymer ?
#
loop_
_entity_poly.entity_id
_entity_poly.type
_entity_poly.pdbx_seq_one_letter_code
_entity_poly.pdbx_strand_id
1 'polypeptide(L)'
;MEPEAASGAVRRAVRQEFDGAPHSVEGILEKAAMVLAQVTENVSLVTAPETSDFRIKHIDLVSLEPRSVLIILVLEGNLIKQQVVALERDTSQEDLSRMAAMLNRKVNGQTAEDLDARLKVLGPDRGEQRQILERVIESISAQQAQRHTVVLHDGVRNLLRHPEFVELSRLEELLELLEQGAQLAGILQQVAFEKEVEIIIGRENTSSGLRECSLVLTTYKMAERVRGTIGVIGPTRMPYGQVVARLRLVSQATSDVLARLAN
;
A
#
# COMPACT_ATOMS: atom_id res chain seq x y z
N MET A 1 23.27 6.10 -2.96
CA MET A 1 23.68 5.29 -4.13
C MET A 1 23.03 5.92 -5.34
N GLU A 2 23.79 6.53 -6.24
CA GLU A 2 23.21 7.14 -7.45
C GLU A 2 22.69 6.03 -8.38
N PRO A 3 21.50 6.21 -8.98
CA PRO A 3 20.91 5.20 -9.83
C PRO A 3 21.69 5.07 -11.14
N GLU A 4 22.18 3.87 -11.42
CA GLU A 4 22.71 3.51 -12.73
C GLU A 4 21.60 3.67 -13.79
N ALA A 5 21.90 4.22 -14.96
CA ALA A 5 20.88 4.33 -16.01
C ALA A 5 20.61 2.97 -16.65
N ALA A 6 19.34 2.58 -16.81
CA ALA A 6 19.01 1.37 -17.55
C ALA A 6 19.52 1.46 -19.00
N SER A 7 20.25 0.43 -19.44
CA SER A 7 20.81 0.33 -20.80
C SER A 7 19.74 0.51 -21.89
N GLY A 8 20.12 1.11 -23.02
CA GLY A 8 19.23 1.33 -24.16
C GLY A 8 18.59 0.04 -24.70
N ALA A 9 19.27 -1.11 -24.58
CA ALA A 9 18.70 -2.41 -24.95
C ALA A 9 17.52 -2.80 -24.04
N VAL A 10 17.67 -2.62 -22.73
CA VAL A 10 16.61 -2.91 -21.75
C VAL A 10 15.42 -1.99 -21.94
N ARG A 11 15.65 -0.69 -22.20
CA ARG A 11 14.59 0.28 -22.51
C ARG A 11 13.75 -0.14 -23.71
N ARG A 12 14.39 -0.63 -24.78
CA ARG A 12 13.70 -1.13 -25.97
C ARG A 12 12.90 -2.40 -25.67
N ALA A 13 13.51 -3.34 -24.95
CA ALA A 13 12.84 -4.59 -24.56
C ALA A 13 11.57 -4.31 -23.74
N VAL A 14 11.66 -3.48 -22.70
CA VAL A 14 10.49 -3.10 -21.89
C VAL A 14 9.42 -2.44 -22.77
N ARG A 15 9.77 -1.45 -23.60
CA ARG A 15 8.79 -0.80 -24.47
C ARG A 15 8.07 -1.79 -25.38
N GLN A 16 8.82 -2.67 -26.05
CA GLN A 16 8.25 -3.65 -26.97
C GLN A 16 7.27 -4.60 -26.27
N GLU A 17 7.54 -5.01 -25.03
CA GLU A 17 6.64 -5.84 -24.25
C GLU A 17 5.32 -5.12 -23.91
N PHE A 18 5.37 -3.81 -23.66
CA PHE A 18 4.18 -3.01 -23.34
C PHE A 18 3.41 -2.49 -24.58
N ASP A 19 4.00 -2.51 -25.77
CA ASP A 19 3.34 -2.06 -27.02
C ASP A 19 2.13 -2.94 -27.41
N GLY A 20 2.06 -4.17 -26.90
CA GLY A 20 0.92 -5.09 -27.03
C GLY A 20 0.23 -5.41 -25.70
N ALA A 21 0.28 -4.50 -24.72
CA ALA A 21 -0.28 -4.74 -23.41
C ALA A 21 -1.81 -5.03 -23.46
N PRO A 22 -2.33 -5.92 -22.60
CA PRO A 22 -3.75 -6.21 -22.54
C PRO A 22 -4.62 -4.97 -22.27
N HIS A 23 -5.89 -5.02 -22.68
CA HIS A 23 -6.87 -3.94 -22.43
C HIS A 23 -7.56 -4.04 -21.06
N SER A 24 -6.96 -4.76 -20.10
CA SER A 24 -7.46 -4.87 -18.72
C SER A 24 -6.37 -4.45 -17.74
N VAL A 25 -6.79 -3.86 -16.62
CA VAL A 25 -5.88 -3.49 -15.53
C VAL A 25 -5.09 -4.72 -15.07
N GLU A 26 -5.78 -5.82 -14.76
CA GLU A 26 -5.14 -7.07 -14.33
C GLU A 26 -4.09 -7.57 -15.32
N GLY A 27 -4.41 -7.63 -16.61
CA GLY A 27 -3.48 -8.10 -17.63
C GLY A 27 -2.25 -7.19 -17.80
N ILE A 28 -2.39 -5.87 -17.57
CA ILE A 28 -1.24 -4.94 -17.55
C ILE A 28 -0.35 -5.21 -16.35
N LEU A 29 -0.91 -5.50 -15.18
CA LEU A 29 -0.14 -5.78 -13.97
C LEU A 29 0.57 -7.14 -14.06
N GLU A 30 -0.08 -8.16 -14.61
CA GLU A 30 0.54 -9.45 -14.91
C GLU A 30 1.71 -9.27 -15.88
N LYS A 31 1.51 -8.48 -16.94
CA LYS A 31 2.57 -8.14 -17.89
C LYS A 31 3.72 -7.41 -17.21
N ALA A 32 3.43 -6.47 -16.31
CA ALA A 32 4.44 -5.74 -15.57
C ALA A 32 5.28 -6.65 -14.67
N ALA A 33 4.65 -7.59 -13.95
CA ALA A 33 5.35 -8.59 -13.15
C ALA A 33 6.27 -9.43 -14.06
N MET A 34 5.72 -10.02 -15.11
CA MET A 34 6.48 -10.84 -16.06
C MET A 34 7.69 -10.10 -16.65
N VAL A 35 7.50 -8.87 -17.15
CA VAL A 35 8.59 -8.06 -17.73
C VAL A 35 9.63 -7.73 -16.69
N LEU A 36 9.21 -7.33 -15.48
CA LEU A 36 10.12 -7.00 -14.40
C LEU A 36 10.99 -8.22 -14.04
N ALA A 37 10.36 -9.38 -13.81
CA ALA A 37 11.06 -10.63 -13.51
C ALA A 37 12.09 -11.00 -14.58
N GLN A 38 11.75 -10.82 -15.87
CA GLN A 38 12.65 -11.09 -16.98
C GLN A 38 13.85 -10.14 -17.00
N VAL A 39 13.60 -8.83 -16.91
CA VAL A 39 14.69 -7.86 -17.01
C VAL A 39 15.55 -7.84 -15.76
N THR A 40 15.04 -8.19 -14.57
CA THR A 40 15.84 -8.21 -13.34
C THR A 40 16.43 -9.57 -13.00
N GLU A 41 15.96 -10.66 -13.62
CA GLU A 41 16.33 -12.04 -13.26
C GLU A 41 16.08 -12.37 -11.78
N ASN A 42 14.97 -11.84 -11.26
CA ASN A 42 14.52 -12.01 -9.88
C ASN A 42 13.03 -12.39 -9.86
N VAL A 43 12.49 -12.66 -8.68
CA VAL A 43 11.04 -12.71 -8.50
C VAL A 43 10.52 -11.29 -8.52
N SER A 44 9.44 -11.06 -9.25
CA SER A 44 8.73 -9.79 -9.29
C SER A 44 7.42 -9.90 -8.52
N LEU A 45 6.97 -8.78 -7.99
CA LEU A 45 5.70 -8.62 -7.30
C LEU A 45 5.01 -7.38 -7.83
N VAL A 46 3.70 -7.45 -8.02
CA VAL A 46 2.85 -6.32 -8.36
C VAL A 46 1.55 -6.44 -7.59
N THR A 47 1.18 -5.41 -6.86
CA THR A 47 -0.13 -5.36 -6.21
C THR A 47 -1.18 -4.81 -7.14
N ALA A 48 -2.45 -5.18 -6.94
CA ALA A 48 -3.57 -4.47 -7.54
C ALA A 48 -3.55 -2.97 -7.17
N PRO A 49 -4.07 -2.09 -8.05
CA PRO A 49 -4.18 -0.68 -7.77
C PRO A 49 -5.19 -0.46 -6.67
N GLU A 50 -4.80 0.28 -5.65
CA GLU A 50 -5.68 0.67 -4.57
C GLU A 50 -5.90 2.18 -4.63
N THR A 51 -7.14 2.61 -4.39
CA THR A 51 -7.41 4.01 -4.07
C THR A 51 -6.65 4.33 -2.80
N SER A 52 -5.67 5.23 -2.91
CA SER A 52 -4.99 5.79 -1.75
C SER A 52 -6.03 6.53 -0.92
N ASP A 53 -6.30 5.96 0.24
CA ASP A 53 -7.01 6.52 1.38
C ASP A 53 -8.50 6.77 1.23
N PHE A 54 -9.27 6.15 2.14
CA PHE A 54 -10.66 6.58 2.34
C PHE A 54 -10.67 7.99 2.89
N ARG A 55 -11.38 8.87 2.18
CA ARG A 55 -11.60 10.25 2.61
C ARG A 55 -12.92 10.36 3.34
N ILE A 56 -12.91 11.18 4.38
CA ILE A 56 -14.12 11.45 5.14
C ILE A 56 -15.01 12.40 4.36
N LYS A 57 -16.22 11.94 4.03
CA LYS A 57 -17.28 12.76 3.46
C LYS A 57 -18.12 13.40 4.57
N HIS A 58 -18.41 12.65 5.62
CA HIS A 58 -19.23 13.14 6.74
C HIS A 58 -19.00 12.34 8.03
N ILE A 59 -19.08 13.00 9.18
CA ILE A 59 -19.16 12.36 10.50
C ILE A 59 -20.45 12.81 11.18
N ASP A 60 -21.22 11.88 11.70
CA ASP A 60 -22.34 12.16 12.59
C ASP A 60 -22.17 11.46 13.93
N LEU A 61 -22.71 12.06 14.99
CA LEU A 61 -22.56 11.62 16.38
C LEU A 61 -23.93 11.58 17.04
N VAL A 62 -24.36 10.38 17.43
CA VAL A 62 -25.68 10.14 18.02
C VAL A 62 -25.53 9.58 19.43
N SER A 63 -26.08 10.29 20.41
CA SER A 63 -26.15 9.85 21.80
C SER A 63 -27.08 8.63 21.88
N LEU A 64 -26.55 7.52 22.39
CA LEU A 64 -27.35 6.35 22.77
C LEU A 64 -27.69 6.41 24.26
N GLU A 65 -26.71 6.78 25.08
CA GLU A 65 -26.79 6.97 26.54
C GLU A 65 -25.88 8.16 26.93
N PRO A 66 -25.94 8.70 28.16
CA PRO A 66 -25.10 9.84 28.56
C PRO A 66 -23.59 9.66 28.30
N ARG A 67 -23.08 8.42 28.35
CA ARG A 67 -21.69 8.08 28.07
C ARG A 67 -21.49 7.15 26.88
N SER A 68 -22.50 6.99 26.02
CA SER A 68 -22.42 6.09 24.88
C SER A 68 -22.82 6.84 23.61
N VAL A 69 -21.91 6.90 22.64
CA VAL A 69 -22.12 7.59 21.37
C VAL A 69 -21.96 6.62 20.20
N LEU A 70 -22.91 6.67 19.27
CA LEU A 70 -22.79 6.07 17.95
C LEU A 70 -22.11 7.07 17.00
N ILE A 71 -20.94 6.71 16.49
CA ILE A 71 -20.25 7.42 15.42
C ILE A 71 -20.72 6.83 14.09
N ILE A 72 -21.28 7.69 13.24
CA ILE A 72 -21.61 7.35 11.85
C ILE A 72 -20.60 8.05 10.95
N LEU A 73 -19.75 7.26 10.29
CA LEU A 73 -18.71 7.75 9.40
C LEU A 73 -19.07 7.44 7.95
N VAL A 74 -19.25 8.49 7.15
CA VAL A 74 -19.47 8.38 5.71
C VAL A 74 -18.17 8.70 5.00
N LEU A 75 -17.72 7.76 4.19
CA LEU A 75 -16.50 7.87 3.39
C LEU A 75 -16.85 8.14 1.93
N GLU A 76 -15.88 8.64 1.16
CA GLU A 76 -15.97 8.65 -0.29
C GLU A 76 -16.23 7.23 -0.83
N GLY A 77 -16.95 7.15 -1.95
CA GLY A 77 -17.49 5.87 -2.44
C GLY A 77 -18.78 5.41 -1.72
N ASN A 78 -19.41 6.30 -0.92
CA ASN A 78 -20.65 6.04 -0.18
C ASN A 78 -20.56 4.86 0.81
N LEU A 79 -19.35 4.55 1.29
CA LEU A 79 -19.16 3.57 2.35
C LEU A 79 -19.54 4.18 3.70
N ILE A 80 -20.42 3.52 4.44
CA ILE A 80 -20.86 3.95 5.77
C ILE A 80 -20.31 2.98 6.81
N LYS A 81 -19.70 3.53 7.87
CA LYS A 81 -19.23 2.80 9.04
C LYS A 81 -19.94 3.31 10.29
N GLN A 82 -20.24 2.38 11.18
CA GLN A 82 -20.94 2.64 12.43
C GLN A 82 -20.18 1.99 13.57
N GLN A 83 -19.90 2.74 14.61
CA GLN A 83 -19.23 2.23 15.80
C GLN A 83 -19.77 2.91 17.05
N VAL A 84 -19.89 2.15 18.15
CA VAL A 84 -20.29 2.68 19.45
C VAL A 84 -19.04 2.92 20.29
N VAL A 85 -18.94 4.09 20.90
CA VAL A 85 -17.80 4.51 21.72
C VAL A 85 -18.31 4.96 23.09
N ALA A 86 -17.65 4.49 24.14
CA ALA A 86 -17.89 4.94 25.51
C ALA A 86 -17.10 6.21 25.80
N LEU A 87 -17.76 7.25 26.30
CA LEU A 87 -17.18 8.54 26.68
C LEU A 87 -16.80 8.54 28.17
N GLU A 88 -15.75 9.29 28.52
CA GLU A 88 -15.29 9.41 29.91
C GLU A 88 -16.28 10.19 30.79
N ARG A 89 -17.03 11.11 30.19
CA ARG A 89 -18.02 11.95 30.87
C ARG A 89 -19.36 11.98 30.16
N ASP A 90 -20.38 12.32 30.92
CA ASP A 90 -21.73 12.53 30.41
C ASP A 90 -21.71 13.66 29.38
N THR A 91 -22.19 13.38 28.18
CA THR A 91 -22.18 14.32 27.05
C THR A 91 -23.57 14.35 26.42
N SER A 92 -24.13 15.56 26.25
CA SER A 92 -25.46 15.71 25.68
C SER A 92 -25.47 15.57 24.15
N GLN A 93 -26.62 15.23 23.56
CA GLN A 93 -26.79 15.25 22.10
C GLN A 93 -26.46 16.62 21.49
N GLU A 94 -26.72 17.71 22.21
CA GLU A 94 -26.43 19.07 21.75
C GLU A 94 -24.91 19.31 21.65
N ASP A 95 -24.14 18.84 22.63
CA ASP A 95 -22.68 18.85 22.59
C ASP A 95 -22.12 18.01 21.45
N LEU A 96 -22.63 16.79 21.27
CA LEU A 96 -22.24 15.90 20.19
C LEU A 96 -22.53 16.53 18.82
N SER A 97 -23.68 17.16 18.64
CA SER A 97 -24.04 17.85 17.39
C SER A 97 -23.10 19.03 17.10
N ARG A 98 -22.75 19.81 18.13
CA ARG A 98 -21.72 20.87 18.01
C ARG A 98 -20.36 20.31 17.62
N MET A 99 -19.95 19.21 18.26
CA MET A 99 -18.69 18.54 17.96
C MET A 99 -18.66 18.02 16.53
N ALA A 100 -19.71 17.31 16.08
CA ALA A 100 -19.83 16.81 14.71
C ALA A 100 -19.74 17.95 13.69
N ALA A 101 -20.46 19.06 13.91
CA ALA A 101 -20.40 20.23 13.03
C ALA A 101 -18.99 20.85 12.97
N MET A 102 -18.27 20.88 14.09
CA MET A 102 -16.90 21.40 14.16
C MET A 102 -15.90 20.44 13.47
N LEU A 103 -16.04 19.12 13.68
CA LEU A 103 -15.23 18.10 13.03
C LEU A 103 -15.41 18.14 11.52
N ASN A 104 -16.64 18.14 11.02
CA ASN A 104 -16.93 18.16 9.58
C ASN A 104 -16.30 19.36 8.84
N ARG A 105 -16.16 20.53 9.49
CA ARG A 105 -15.46 21.69 8.90
C ARG A 105 -13.97 21.46 8.71
N LYS A 106 -13.38 20.56 9.48
CA LYS A 106 -11.93 20.30 9.50
C LYS A 106 -11.53 19.03 8.77
N VAL A 107 -12.38 18.00 8.79
CA VAL A 107 -12.04 16.64 8.33
C VAL A 107 -12.58 16.29 6.94
N ASN A 108 -13.44 17.11 6.35
CA ASN A 108 -14.00 16.83 5.02
C ASN A 108 -12.86 16.71 3.99
N GLY A 109 -12.86 15.60 3.25
CA GLY A 109 -11.84 15.25 2.28
C GLY A 109 -10.51 14.82 2.88
N GLN A 110 -10.38 14.70 4.21
CA GLN A 110 -9.14 14.26 4.86
C GLN A 110 -9.04 12.74 4.95
N THR A 111 -7.81 12.23 4.94
CA THR A 111 -7.47 10.81 5.14
C THR A 111 -7.22 10.49 6.62
N ALA A 112 -7.11 9.20 6.98
CA ALA A 112 -6.65 8.80 8.31
C ALA A 112 -5.26 9.38 8.64
N GLU A 113 -4.37 9.41 7.66
CA GLU A 113 -3.00 9.92 7.78
C GLU A 113 -2.98 11.44 8.03
N ASP A 114 -3.80 12.21 7.28
CA ASP A 114 -3.97 13.66 7.48
C ASP A 114 -4.44 13.99 8.91
N LEU A 115 -5.35 13.15 9.44
CA LEU A 115 -5.89 13.31 10.78
C LEU A 115 -4.89 12.91 11.87
N ASP A 116 -4.14 11.82 11.69
CA ASP A 116 -3.12 11.37 12.63
C ASP A 116 -1.99 12.40 12.76
N ALA A 117 -1.51 12.93 11.62
CA ALA A 117 -0.52 14.01 11.60
C ALA A 117 -1.02 15.27 12.35
N ARG A 118 -2.31 15.60 12.21
CA ARG A 118 -2.93 16.72 12.95
C ARG A 118 -3.08 16.44 14.44
N LEU A 119 -3.45 15.23 14.84
CA LEU A 119 -3.56 14.85 16.26
C LEU A 119 -2.23 14.97 16.97
N LYS A 120 -1.11 14.61 16.32
CA LYS A 120 0.25 14.76 16.87
C LYS A 120 0.64 16.22 17.13
N VAL A 121 0.05 17.17 16.41
CA VAL A 121 0.28 18.63 16.57
C VAL A 121 -0.70 19.26 17.57
N LEU A 122 -1.85 18.64 17.81
CA LEU A 122 -2.85 19.10 18.77
C LEU A 122 -2.42 18.72 20.20
N GLY A 123 -2.34 19.72 21.08
CA GLY A 123 -2.05 19.50 22.50
C GLY A 123 -3.09 18.62 23.22
N PRO A 124 -2.77 18.09 24.41
CA PRO A 124 -3.55 17.08 25.13
C PRO A 124 -4.95 17.54 25.62
N ASP A 125 -5.30 18.81 25.50
CA ASP A 125 -6.44 19.46 26.16
C ASP A 125 -7.82 19.26 25.51
N ARG A 126 -8.01 18.20 24.70
CA ARG A 126 -9.25 17.98 23.91
C ARG A 126 -9.83 16.57 24.05
N GLY A 127 -9.95 16.07 25.28
CA GLY A 127 -10.38 14.72 25.67
C GLY A 127 -11.36 14.01 24.72
N GLU A 128 -12.65 14.37 24.70
CA GLU A 128 -13.65 13.61 23.92
C GLU A 128 -13.48 13.80 22.41
N GLN A 129 -13.08 14.99 21.97
CA GLN A 129 -12.84 15.27 20.56
C GLN A 129 -11.70 14.41 20.02
N ARG A 130 -10.63 14.28 20.80
CA ARG A 130 -9.48 13.43 20.51
C ARG A 130 -9.91 11.96 20.48
N GLN A 131 -10.64 11.51 21.49
CA GLN A 131 -11.14 10.13 21.55
C GLN A 131 -11.98 9.77 20.31
N ILE A 132 -12.89 10.64 19.89
CA ILE A 132 -13.71 10.41 18.68
C ILE A 132 -12.84 10.39 17.42
N LEU A 133 -11.88 11.31 17.30
CA LEU A 133 -10.97 11.35 16.15
C LEU A 133 -10.08 10.11 16.07
N GLU A 134 -9.53 9.65 17.20
CA GLU A 134 -8.75 8.41 17.28
C GLU A 134 -9.59 7.21 16.81
N ARG A 135 -10.84 7.10 17.26
CA ARG A 135 -11.76 6.04 16.81
C ARG A 135 -12.12 6.11 15.33
N VAL A 136 -12.24 7.32 14.78
CA VAL A 136 -12.47 7.52 13.34
C VAL A 136 -11.25 7.09 12.54
N ILE A 137 -10.05 7.48 12.97
CA ILE A 137 -8.78 7.06 12.35
C ILE A 137 -8.67 5.53 12.38
N GLU A 138 -8.86 4.90 13.54
CA GLU A 138 -8.84 3.45 13.68
C GLU A 138 -9.81 2.76 12.73
N SER A 139 -11.05 3.25 12.61
CA SER A 139 -12.05 2.70 11.70
C SER A 139 -11.65 2.79 10.23
N ILE A 140 -11.04 3.90 9.82
CA ILE A 140 -10.56 4.09 8.44
C ILE A 140 -9.37 3.16 8.18
N SER A 141 -8.39 3.14 9.08
CA SER A 141 -7.20 2.30 8.96
C SER A 141 -7.56 0.81 8.92
N ALA A 142 -8.49 0.36 9.77
CA ALA A 142 -8.99 -1.01 9.74
C ALA A 142 -9.68 -1.36 8.42
N GLN A 143 -10.44 -0.40 7.84
CA GLN A 143 -11.06 -0.59 6.54
C GLN A 143 -10.04 -0.65 5.40
N GLN A 144 -8.93 0.09 5.50
CA GLN A 144 -7.82 -0.02 4.54
C GLN A 144 -7.16 -1.40 4.67
N ALA A 145 -6.87 -1.87 5.89
CA ALA A 145 -6.24 -3.16 6.14
C ALA A 145 -7.10 -4.37 5.73
N GLN A 146 -8.43 -4.24 5.73
CA GLN A 146 -9.35 -5.29 5.26
C GLN A 146 -9.36 -5.45 3.73
N ARG A 147 -8.76 -4.55 2.97
CA ARG A 147 -8.60 -4.78 1.54
C ARG A 147 -7.57 -5.89 1.35
N HIS A 148 -8.04 -7.01 0.82
CA HIS A 148 -7.17 -8.02 0.24
C HIS A 148 -6.50 -7.42 -0.99
N THR A 149 -5.29 -6.90 -0.79
CA THR A 149 -4.43 -6.54 -1.90
C THR A 149 -4.09 -7.83 -2.65
N VAL A 150 -4.60 -7.97 -3.87
CA VAL A 150 -4.16 -9.06 -4.75
C VAL A 150 -2.70 -8.81 -5.07
N VAL A 151 -1.84 -9.78 -4.77
CA VAL A 151 -0.42 -9.75 -5.13
C VAL A 151 -0.21 -10.72 -6.27
N LEU A 152 0.17 -10.17 -7.43
CA LEU A 152 0.62 -10.93 -8.59
C LEU A 152 2.13 -11.08 -8.52
N HIS A 153 2.64 -12.23 -8.91
CA HIS A 153 4.08 -12.49 -8.92
C HIS A 153 4.51 -13.31 -10.14
N ASP A 154 5.72 -13.07 -10.62
CA ASP A 154 6.37 -13.87 -11.69
C ASP A 154 7.85 -14.04 -11.35
N GLY A 155 8.53 -14.98 -12.01
CA GLY A 155 9.97 -15.14 -11.92
C GLY A 155 10.44 -16.05 -10.80
N VAL A 156 9.55 -16.83 -10.16
CA VAL A 156 9.92 -17.80 -9.11
C VAL A 156 11.06 -18.73 -9.57
N ARG A 157 11.02 -19.18 -10.82
CA ARG A 157 12.10 -19.99 -11.44
C ARG A 157 13.49 -19.33 -11.42
N ASN A 158 13.56 -18.00 -11.33
CA ASN A 158 14.84 -17.29 -11.28
C ASN A 158 15.57 -17.55 -9.96
N LEU A 159 14.85 -17.85 -8.87
CA LEU A 159 15.44 -18.22 -7.57
C LEU A 159 16.34 -19.45 -7.70
N LEU A 160 15.96 -20.42 -8.54
CA LEU A 160 16.73 -21.64 -8.78
C LEU A 160 18.11 -21.39 -9.39
N ARG A 161 18.37 -20.18 -9.90
CA ARG A 161 19.66 -19.80 -10.48
C ARG A 161 20.62 -19.17 -9.46
N HIS A 162 20.12 -18.85 -8.27
CA HIS A 162 20.86 -18.13 -7.25
C HIS A 162 21.40 -19.11 -6.19
N PRO A 163 22.71 -19.08 -5.87
CA PRO A 163 23.34 -19.97 -4.89
C PRO A 163 22.67 -19.94 -3.50
N GLU A 164 22.12 -18.79 -3.12
CA GLU A 164 21.44 -18.55 -1.85
C GLU A 164 20.16 -19.39 -1.67
N PHE A 165 19.57 -19.89 -2.76
CA PHE A 165 18.35 -20.70 -2.76
C PHE A 165 18.61 -22.17 -3.13
N VAL A 166 19.86 -22.63 -3.03
CA VAL A 166 20.22 -24.05 -3.14
C VAL A 166 19.74 -24.84 -1.90
N GLU A 167 19.63 -24.18 -0.74
CA GLU A 167 19.06 -24.78 0.45
C GLU A 167 17.53 -24.86 0.33
N LEU A 168 17.00 -26.09 0.24
CA LEU A 168 15.58 -26.34 -0.04
C LEU A 168 14.64 -25.66 0.98
N SER A 169 15.01 -25.67 2.26
CA SER A 169 14.28 -25.03 3.35
C SER A 169 14.00 -23.54 3.08
N ARG A 170 15.00 -22.79 2.58
CA ARG A 170 14.86 -21.36 2.29
C ARG A 170 13.94 -21.11 1.11
N LEU A 171 14.02 -21.97 0.10
CA LEU A 171 13.16 -21.89 -1.06
C LEU A 171 11.71 -22.20 -0.66
N GLU A 172 11.48 -23.23 0.15
CA GLU A 172 10.18 -23.58 0.69
C GLU A 172 9.55 -22.43 1.48
N GLU A 173 10.28 -21.81 2.43
CA GLU A 173 9.76 -20.67 3.20
C GLU A 173 9.34 -19.48 2.33
N LEU A 174 10.11 -19.18 1.27
CA LEU A 174 9.75 -18.10 0.34
C LEU A 174 8.55 -18.49 -0.54
N LEU A 175 8.49 -19.74 -1.01
CA LEU A 175 7.35 -20.22 -1.80
C LEU A 175 6.06 -20.21 -0.99
N GLU A 176 6.08 -20.69 0.25
CA GLU A 176 4.94 -20.64 1.16
C GLU A 176 4.44 -19.20 1.37
N LEU A 177 5.35 -18.23 1.48
CA LEU A 177 4.98 -16.83 1.60
C LEU A 177 4.36 -16.26 0.32
N LEU A 178 4.90 -16.63 -0.85
CA LEU A 178 4.36 -16.20 -2.16
C LEU A 178 2.96 -16.77 -2.39
N GLU A 179 2.71 -18.03 -2.00
CA GLU A 179 1.39 -18.65 -2.05
C GLU A 179 0.40 -17.98 -1.07
N GLN A 180 0.88 -17.47 0.05
CA GLN A 180 0.10 -16.71 1.03
C GLN A 180 0.00 -15.23 0.64
N GLY A 181 -0.67 -14.95 -0.48
CA GLY A 181 -0.81 -13.59 -1.02
C GLY A 181 -1.33 -12.55 -0.01
N ALA A 182 -2.20 -12.93 0.93
CA ALA A 182 -2.69 -12.04 1.98
C ALA A 182 -1.61 -11.66 3.01
N GLN A 183 -0.73 -12.61 3.38
CA GLN A 183 0.39 -12.32 4.28
C GLN A 183 1.40 -11.40 3.59
N LEU A 184 1.72 -11.68 2.32
CA LEU A 184 2.62 -10.87 1.53
C LEU A 184 2.06 -9.45 1.31
N ALA A 185 0.77 -9.33 1.01
CA ALA A 185 0.06 -8.04 0.95
C ALA A 185 0.23 -7.23 2.23
N GLY A 186 0.02 -7.85 3.40
CA GLY A 186 0.17 -7.19 4.69
C GLY A 186 1.59 -6.68 4.94
N ILE A 187 2.62 -7.43 4.50
CA ILE A 187 4.02 -6.98 4.57
C ILE A 187 4.23 -5.76 3.67
N LEU A 188 3.76 -5.81 2.42
CA LEU A 188 3.93 -4.71 1.46
C LEU A 188 3.19 -3.43 1.87
N GLN A 189 2.04 -3.55 2.54
CA GLN A 189 1.27 -2.42 3.08
C GLN A 189 1.98 -1.70 4.23
N GLN A 190 2.85 -2.39 4.98
CA GLN A 190 3.62 -1.80 6.08
C GLN A 190 4.83 -0.99 5.61
N VAL A 191 5.18 -1.09 4.32
CA VAL A 191 6.33 -0.40 3.75
C VAL A 191 6.02 1.10 3.62
N ALA A 192 6.69 1.90 4.43
CA ALA A 192 6.65 3.35 4.31
C ALA A 192 7.64 3.82 3.23
N PHE A 193 7.11 4.30 2.11
CA PHE A 193 7.93 4.86 1.02
C PHE A 193 8.39 6.29 1.38
N GLU A 194 9.49 6.41 2.14
CA GLU A 194 10.14 7.70 2.41
C GLU A 194 10.87 8.27 1.19
N LYS A 195 11.27 7.36 0.28
CA LYS A 195 11.91 7.66 -1.00
C LYS A 195 11.09 7.04 -2.13
N GLU A 196 11.42 7.42 -3.37
CA GLU A 196 10.78 6.85 -4.57
C GLU A 196 10.97 5.33 -4.67
N VAL A 197 12.10 4.82 -4.17
CA VAL A 197 12.42 3.39 -4.14
C VAL A 197 12.86 3.03 -2.74
N GLU A 198 12.24 1.99 -2.19
CA GLU A 198 12.52 1.45 -0.86
C GLU A 198 13.27 0.12 -1.00
N ILE A 199 14.28 -0.11 -0.15
CA ILE A 199 15.13 -1.30 -0.19
C ILE A 199 15.18 -1.89 1.22
N ILE A 200 14.73 -3.13 1.36
CA ILE A 200 14.72 -3.87 2.64
C ILE A 200 15.62 -5.08 2.49
N ILE A 201 16.65 -5.20 3.33
CA ILE A 201 17.71 -6.19 3.17
C ILE A 201 17.72 -7.19 4.32
N GLY A 202 17.47 -8.45 3.98
CA GLY A 202 17.67 -9.59 4.86
C GLY A 202 16.91 -9.44 6.18
N ARG A 203 17.66 -9.28 7.29
CA ARG A 203 17.11 -9.22 8.66
C ARG A 203 16.27 -7.98 8.96
N GLU A 204 16.26 -6.98 8.09
CA GLU A 204 15.31 -5.86 8.17
C GLU A 204 13.87 -6.32 7.90
N ASN A 205 13.70 -7.49 7.27
CA ASN A 205 12.40 -8.10 7.07
C ASN A 205 11.80 -8.62 8.37
N THR A 206 10.54 -8.24 8.60
CA THR A 206 9.75 -8.69 9.75
C THR A 206 9.30 -10.15 9.61
N SER A 207 9.08 -10.62 8.38
CA SER A 207 8.70 -12.01 8.07
C SER A 207 9.92 -12.94 7.97
N SER A 208 9.82 -14.14 8.54
CA SER A 208 10.90 -15.15 8.50
C SER A 208 11.30 -15.53 7.07
N GLY A 209 10.33 -15.78 6.19
CA GLY A 209 10.59 -16.20 4.80
C GLY A 209 11.29 -15.14 3.92
N LEU A 210 11.46 -13.92 4.42
CA LEU A 210 12.19 -12.84 3.72
C LEU A 210 13.55 -12.52 4.36
N ARG A 211 13.92 -13.15 5.49
CA ARG A 211 15.14 -12.79 6.24
C ARG A 211 16.45 -13.03 5.49
N GLU A 212 16.43 -13.89 4.49
CA GLU A 212 17.56 -14.19 3.61
C GLU A 212 17.40 -13.55 2.21
N CYS A 213 16.34 -12.78 2.01
CA CYS A 213 16.02 -12.11 0.76
C CYS A 213 16.23 -10.59 0.86
N SER A 214 16.22 -9.92 -0.27
CA SER A 214 16.12 -8.46 -0.34
C SER A 214 14.94 -8.05 -1.21
N LEU A 215 14.22 -7.04 -0.75
CA LEU A 215 13.11 -6.44 -1.46
C LEU A 215 13.54 -5.09 -1.99
N VAL A 216 13.25 -4.83 -3.26
CA VAL A 216 13.39 -3.50 -3.86
C VAL A 216 12.03 -3.13 -4.42
N LEU A 217 11.41 -2.13 -3.81
CA LEU A 217 10.01 -1.77 -4.01
C LEU A 217 9.89 -0.33 -4.49
N THR A 218 8.91 -0.06 -5.34
CA THR A 218 8.47 1.29 -5.71
C THR A 218 6.95 1.25 -5.92
N THR A 219 6.38 2.39 -6.30
CA THR A 219 4.95 2.49 -6.61
C THR A 219 4.74 2.80 -8.09
N TYR A 220 3.63 2.32 -8.65
CA TYR A 220 3.11 2.74 -9.95
C TYR A 220 1.78 3.48 -9.75
N LYS A 221 1.36 4.30 -10.72
CA LYS A 221 0.12 5.08 -10.65
C LYS A 221 -0.79 4.79 -11.84
N MET A 222 -2.08 4.62 -11.58
CA MET A 222 -3.12 4.52 -12.62
C MET A 222 -3.84 5.86 -12.81
N ALA A 223 -4.04 6.61 -11.73
CA ALA A 223 -4.60 7.96 -11.72
C ALA A 223 -3.92 8.76 -10.60
N GLU A 224 -4.27 10.04 -10.43
CA GLU A 224 -3.70 10.92 -9.38
C GLU A 224 -3.64 10.27 -7.99
N ARG A 225 -4.62 9.42 -7.66
CA ARG A 225 -4.81 8.81 -6.33
C ARG A 225 -4.99 7.29 -6.35
N VAL A 226 -4.67 6.65 -7.46
CA VAL A 226 -4.76 5.19 -7.56
C VAL A 226 -3.36 4.67 -7.82
N ARG A 227 -2.80 3.97 -6.84
CA ARG A 227 -1.44 3.44 -6.91
C ARG A 227 -1.39 2.00 -6.44
N GLY A 228 -0.37 1.28 -6.89
CA GLY A 228 -0.01 -0.02 -6.33
C GLY A 228 1.50 -0.10 -6.14
N THR A 229 1.93 -1.15 -5.45
CA THR A 229 3.33 -1.47 -5.23
C THR A 229 3.81 -2.40 -6.33
N ILE A 230 5.01 -2.13 -6.84
CA ILE A 230 5.74 -2.99 -7.77
C ILE A 230 7.16 -3.15 -7.27
N GLY A 231 7.71 -4.36 -7.36
CA GLY A 231 9.04 -4.61 -6.85
C GLY A 231 9.57 -5.98 -7.15
N VAL A 232 10.75 -6.26 -6.60
CA VAL A 232 11.41 -7.55 -6.75
C VAL A 232 11.81 -8.14 -5.40
N ILE A 233 11.77 -9.47 -5.32
CA ILE A 233 12.42 -10.28 -4.29
C ILE A 233 13.62 -10.97 -4.96
N GLY A 234 14.80 -10.78 -4.38
CA GLY A 234 16.04 -11.40 -4.85
C GLY A 234 16.97 -11.78 -3.70
N PRO A 235 18.15 -12.36 -4.01
CA PRO A 235 19.16 -12.63 -3.00
C PRO A 235 19.70 -11.33 -2.39
N THR A 236 20.25 -11.43 -1.18
CA THR A 236 20.87 -10.28 -0.50
C THR A 236 22.03 -9.67 -1.27
N ARG A 237 22.70 -10.45 -2.13
CA ARG A 237 23.78 -10.02 -3.01
C ARG A 237 23.30 -9.89 -4.45
N MET A 238 22.57 -8.82 -4.76
CA MET A 238 22.16 -8.49 -6.13
C MET A 238 22.73 -7.14 -6.60
N PRO A 239 22.83 -6.89 -7.92
CA PRO A 239 23.28 -5.61 -8.45
C PRO A 239 22.19 -4.53 -8.27
N TYR A 240 22.05 -4.01 -7.04
CA TYR A 240 20.98 -3.08 -6.67
C TYR A 240 20.84 -1.88 -7.62
N GLY A 241 21.95 -1.29 -8.08
CA GLY A 241 21.93 -0.18 -9.03
C GLY A 241 21.16 -0.52 -10.32
N GLN A 242 21.44 -1.69 -10.91
CA GLN A 242 20.75 -2.17 -12.11
C GLN A 242 19.30 -2.54 -11.82
N VAL A 243 19.04 -3.19 -10.68
CA VAL A 243 17.68 -3.59 -10.27
C VAL A 243 16.79 -2.36 -10.10
N VAL A 244 17.25 -1.34 -9.37
CA VAL A 244 16.53 -0.07 -9.17
C VAL A 244 16.26 0.62 -10.51
N ALA A 245 17.24 0.66 -11.40
CA ALA A 245 17.10 1.27 -12.72
C ALA A 245 16.02 0.60 -13.57
N ARG A 246 16.01 -0.73 -13.56
CA ARG A 246 15.05 -1.57 -14.29
C ARG A 246 13.66 -1.49 -13.67
N LEU A 247 13.57 -1.51 -12.34
CA LEU A 247 12.32 -1.35 -11.61
C LEU A 247 11.64 -0.03 -11.95
N ARG A 248 12.36 1.10 -11.91
CA ARG A 248 11.83 2.41 -12.28
C ARG A 248 11.32 2.47 -13.72
N LEU A 249 12.07 1.86 -14.64
CA LEU A 249 11.68 1.81 -16.04
C LEU A 249 10.36 1.05 -16.23
N VAL A 250 10.21 -0.09 -15.58
CA VAL A 250 8.98 -0.89 -15.66
C VAL A 250 7.83 -0.19 -14.93
N SER A 251 8.04 0.35 -13.73
CA SER A 251 6.99 1.05 -12.98
C SER A 251 6.44 2.27 -13.73
N GLN A 252 7.32 3.03 -14.41
CA GLN A 252 6.92 4.15 -15.25
C GLN A 252 6.12 3.66 -16.47
N ALA A 253 6.59 2.62 -17.17
CA ALA A 253 5.88 2.07 -18.33
C ALA A 253 4.49 1.55 -17.93
N THR A 254 4.38 0.85 -16.79
CA THR A 254 3.10 0.40 -16.22
C THR A 254 2.19 1.58 -15.95
N SER A 255 2.71 2.64 -15.33
CA SER A 255 1.92 3.85 -15.02
C SER A 255 1.40 4.53 -16.29
N ASP A 256 2.24 4.67 -17.31
CA ASP A 256 1.88 5.29 -18.58
C ASP A 256 0.76 4.53 -19.31
N VAL A 257 0.80 3.19 -19.29
CA VAL A 257 -0.24 2.36 -19.94
C VAL A 257 -1.54 2.39 -19.15
N LEU A 258 -1.48 2.27 -17.81
CA LEU A 258 -2.65 2.33 -16.95
C LEU A 258 -3.35 3.70 -17.02
N ALA A 259 -2.60 4.80 -17.07
CA ALA A 259 -3.16 6.15 -17.19
C ALA A 259 -3.91 6.37 -18.51
N ARG A 260 -3.53 5.70 -19.60
CA ARG A 260 -4.25 5.74 -20.87
C ARG A 260 -5.56 4.96 -20.84
N LEU A 261 -5.67 3.98 -19.95
CA LEU A 261 -6.86 3.13 -19.80
C LEU A 261 -7.89 3.76 -18.85
N ALA A 262 -7.45 4.65 -17.97
CA ALA A 262 -8.30 5.39 -17.03
C ALA A 262 -8.92 6.68 -17.61
N ASN A 263 -8.46 7.12 -18.79
CA ASN A 263 -8.97 8.28 -19.54
C ASN A 263 -9.81 7.82 -20.74
#